data_AF-A0A8H7MIG6-F1
#
_entry.id   AF-A0A8H7MIG6-F1
#
_cell.length_a   1.000
_cell.length_b   1.000
_cell.length_c   1.000
_cell.angle_alpha   90.00
_cell.angle_beta   90.00
_cell.angle_gamma   90.00
#
_symmetry.space_group_name_H-M   'P 1'
#
loop_
_entity.id
_entity.type
_entity.pdbx_description
1 polymer ?
#
loop_
_entity_poly.entity_id
_entity_poly.type
_entity_poly.pdbx_seq_one_letter_code
_entity_poly.pdbx_strand_id
1 'polypeptide(L)'
;MTDRESFGHEGTLNFLDKSRSWATENDKPKGFSKALSFVNLFTPGPYLRLDQDQSETPRHVMNHRPLVLILCLVAVAASACAGGAAGYIAAATADCVPHLPQRSSLGSCGHNSSSCVYDFVMGSWIHSRCFDEELNVKYVEQARQLNLTYYANPDGTTEVSLDVALRGEHSELWTSGGQHHLHCAYFWEKQLKVWKHGGSAWDTDTLSEEHTLHCILLNSHPSPRELLNATITKVYAPDKPIECIVI
;
A
#
# COMPACT_ATOMS: atom_id res chain seq x y z
N MET A 1 2.34 13.21 -61.59
CA MET A 1 1.51 14.34 -61.13
C MET A 1 0.55 13.75 -60.09
N THR A 2 0.82 13.74 -58.79
CA THR A 2 1.77 14.47 -57.95
C THR A 2 2.20 13.60 -56.78
N ASP A 3 3.44 13.81 -56.36
CA ASP A 3 4.19 13.16 -55.29
C ASP A 3 3.56 13.30 -53.89
N ARG A 4 3.87 12.34 -53.01
CA ARG A 4 4.00 12.63 -51.57
C ARG A 4 4.99 11.68 -50.87
N GLU A 5 6.22 12.17 -50.86
CA GLU A 5 7.15 12.24 -49.73
C GLU A 5 7.33 11.02 -48.82
N SER A 6 8.47 10.38 -49.06
CA SER A 6 9.28 9.65 -48.11
C SER A 6 9.66 10.51 -46.89
N PHE A 7 9.42 10.00 -45.68
CA PHE A 7 10.16 10.40 -44.48
C PHE A 7 10.80 9.16 -43.87
N GLY A 8 12.13 9.09 -44.01
CA GLY A 8 12.96 8.21 -43.22
C GLY A 8 13.26 8.85 -41.87
N HIS A 9 13.18 8.07 -40.80
CA HIS A 9 13.97 8.30 -39.62
C HIS A 9 14.39 6.95 -39.02
N GLU A 10 15.67 6.66 -39.21
CA GLU A 10 16.44 5.75 -38.36
C GLU A 10 16.36 6.24 -36.91
N GLY A 11 16.10 5.31 -36.01
CA GLY A 11 15.92 5.62 -34.59
C GLY A 11 15.60 4.35 -33.81
N THR A 12 16.49 3.36 -33.86
CA THR A 12 16.52 2.23 -32.94
C THR A 12 16.66 2.74 -31.51
N LEU A 13 15.56 2.79 -30.77
CA LEU A 13 15.56 2.90 -29.32
C LEU A 13 15.11 1.56 -28.74
N ASN A 14 16.09 0.79 -28.28
CA ASN A 14 15.91 -0.38 -27.43
C ASN A 14 15.20 0.06 -26.14
N PHE A 15 13.88 -0.17 -26.07
CA PHE A 15 13.07 0.04 -24.86
C PHE A 15 12.76 -1.30 -24.18
N LEU A 16 13.76 -2.18 -24.13
CA LEU A 16 13.71 -3.48 -23.46
C LEU A 16 14.95 -3.65 -22.58
N ASP A 17 15.15 -2.74 -21.62
CA ASP A 17 16.01 -3.01 -20.45
C ASP A 17 15.83 -1.96 -19.33
N LYS A 18 14.63 -1.86 -18.73
CA LYS A 18 14.43 -1.00 -17.54
C LYS A 18 13.41 -1.50 -16.52
N SER A 19 13.19 -2.81 -16.47
CA SER A 19 12.43 -3.46 -15.38
C SER A 19 13.31 -4.03 -14.26
N ARG A 20 14.60 -3.67 -14.20
CA ARG A 20 15.46 -3.91 -13.03
C ARG A 20 15.86 -2.60 -12.37
N SER A 21 15.81 -2.61 -11.03
CA SER A 21 16.29 -1.57 -10.11
C SER A 21 15.31 -0.45 -9.75
N TRP A 22 14.25 -0.78 -9.03
CA TRP A 22 13.63 0.15 -8.08
C TRP A 22 13.36 -0.55 -6.75
N ALA A 23 14.43 -0.81 -6.00
CA ALA A 23 14.46 -0.96 -4.54
C ALA A 23 15.91 -1.20 -4.09
N THR A 24 16.69 -0.14 -3.92
CA THR A 24 17.82 -0.24 -2.99
C THR A 24 17.28 0.12 -1.61
N GLU A 25 17.26 -0.89 -0.75
CA GLU A 25 17.11 -0.85 0.69
C GLU A 25 18.04 0.21 1.30
N ASN A 26 17.58 1.47 1.43
CA ASN A 26 18.28 2.49 2.24
C ASN A 26 17.51 3.77 2.59
N ASP A 27 16.19 3.86 2.38
CA ASP A 27 15.42 5.01 2.87
C ASP A 27 14.65 4.66 4.15
N LYS A 28 15.37 4.72 5.28
CA LYS A 28 14.76 4.86 6.61
C LYS A 28 14.69 6.34 6.99
N PRO A 29 13.56 6.85 7.50
CA PRO A 29 13.50 8.21 8.03
C PRO A 29 14.39 8.30 9.28
N LYS A 30 15.43 9.13 9.20
CA LYS A 30 16.34 9.41 10.31
C LYS A 30 15.58 10.16 11.41
N GLY A 31 15.57 9.58 12.60
CA GLY A 31 14.95 10.12 13.80
C GLY A 31 15.52 11.48 14.21
N PHE A 32 14.62 12.35 14.66
CA PHE A 32 14.94 13.59 15.35
C PHE A 32 15.52 13.26 16.74
N SER A 33 16.84 13.41 16.90
CA SER A 33 17.48 13.49 18.22
C SER A 33 18.08 14.87 18.38
N LYS A 34 17.39 15.75 19.13
CA LYS A 34 17.97 17.01 19.61
C LYS A 34 18.75 16.69 20.90
N ALA A 35 20.03 16.42 20.77
CA ALA A 35 20.97 16.55 21.88
C ALA A 35 21.38 18.03 21.99
N LEU A 36 20.94 18.70 23.06
CA LEU A 36 21.43 20.02 23.44
C LEU A 36 22.84 19.86 24.04
N SER A 37 23.86 20.25 23.28
CA SER A 37 25.24 20.36 23.77
C SER A 37 25.43 21.74 24.39
N PHE A 38 25.61 21.79 25.71
CA PHE A 38 26.00 23.01 26.42
C PHE A 38 27.51 23.24 26.26
N VAL A 39 27.84 24.35 25.62
CA VAL A 39 29.21 24.85 25.48
C VAL A 39 29.67 25.37 26.85
N ASN A 40 30.71 24.72 27.41
CA ASN A 40 31.49 25.25 28.52
C ASN A 40 32.38 26.40 28.02
N LEU A 41 31.91 27.64 28.14
CA LEU A 41 32.80 28.79 28.31
C LEU A 41 32.94 29.01 29.81
N PHE A 42 34.14 28.93 30.36
CA PHE A 42 34.68 29.77 31.44
C PHE A 42 35.97 29.13 31.96
N THR A 43 37.10 29.51 31.38
CA THR A 43 38.43 29.40 32.01
C THR A 43 38.71 30.69 32.78
N PRO A 44 39.04 30.65 34.08
CA PRO A 44 39.54 31.83 34.79
C PRO A 44 41.06 31.90 34.70
N GLY A 45 41.57 33.02 34.18
CA GLY A 45 42.95 33.45 34.36
C GLY A 45 43.19 34.03 35.76
N PRO A 46 44.45 34.30 36.14
CA PRO A 46 44.84 34.52 37.53
C PRO A 46 44.69 35.96 38.00
N TYR A 47 44.39 36.09 39.30
CA TYR A 47 44.70 37.18 40.22
C TYR A 47 44.24 38.61 39.89
N LEU A 48 43.43 39.16 40.79
CA LEU A 48 43.82 40.34 41.57
C LEU A 48 43.02 40.36 42.88
N ARG A 49 43.77 40.31 43.98
CA ARG A 49 43.27 40.46 45.35
C ARG A 49 43.12 41.97 45.59
N LEU A 50 41.91 42.43 45.87
CA LEU A 50 41.69 43.74 46.48
C LEU A 50 41.01 43.53 47.83
N ASP A 51 41.57 44.24 48.79
CA ASP A 51 41.35 44.11 50.22
C ASP A 51 39.92 44.48 50.67
N GLN A 52 39.61 43.89 51.82
CA GLN A 52 38.53 44.16 52.76
C GLN A 52 37.88 45.55 52.70
N ASP A 53 36.55 45.54 52.60
CA ASP A 53 35.72 46.37 53.48
C ASP A 53 34.61 45.50 54.09
N GLN A 54 34.69 45.24 55.39
CA GLN A 54 33.68 44.52 56.15
C GLN A 54 32.63 45.51 56.65
N SER A 55 31.59 45.73 55.85
CA SER A 55 30.31 46.18 56.38
C SER A 55 29.44 44.94 56.66
N GLU A 56 29.36 44.57 57.93
CA GLU A 56 28.45 43.52 58.41
C GLU A 56 27.00 44.01 58.30
N THR A 57 26.36 43.69 57.18
CA THR A 57 24.89 43.63 57.14
C THR A 57 24.44 42.33 57.80
N PRO A 58 23.44 42.34 58.70
CA PRO A 58 22.97 41.14 59.34
C PRO A 58 22.34 40.23 58.28
N ARG A 59 23.07 39.19 57.88
CA ARG A 59 22.52 38.11 57.06
C ARG A 59 21.48 37.38 57.90
N HIS A 60 20.22 37.76 57.71
CA HIS A 60 19.08 36.99 58.17
C HIS A 60 19.13 35.64 57.46
N VAL A 61 19.69 34.62 58.11
CA VAL A 61 19.71 33.24 57.61
C VAL A 61 18.26 32.76 57.58
N MET A 62 17.58 32.97 56.46
CA MET A 62 16.27 32.39 56.23
C MET A 62 16.41 30.87 56.30
N ASN A 63 15.71 30.25 57.25
CA ASN A 63 15.69 28.81 57.42
C ASN A 63 14.90 28.21 56.23
N HIS A 64 15.59 27.88 55.13
CA HIS A 64 14.97 27.40 53.87
C HIS A 64 14.42 25.97 53.94
N ARG A 65 14.70 25.24 55.03
CA ARG A 65 14.33 23.83 55.24
C ARG A 65 12.80 23.57 55.12
N PRO A 66 11.90 24.35 55.76
CA PRO A 66 10.45 24.18 55.59
C PRO A 66 9.98 24.43 54.14
N LEU A 67 10.54 25.41 53.44
CA LEU A 67 10.14 25.73 52.06
C LEU A 67 10.50 24.60 51.10
N VAL A 68 11.71 24.03 51.24
CA VAL A 68 12.16 22.89 50.42
C VAL A 68 11.28 21.66 50.65
N LEU A 69 10.91 21.36 51.91
CA LEU A 69 10.02 20.23 52.22
C LEU A 69 8.61 20.41 51.62
N ILE A 70 8.05 21.62 51.69
CA ILE A 70 6.74 21.93 51.10
C ILE A 70 6.79 21.76 49.58
N LEU A 71 7.84 22.25 48.91
CA LEU A 71 8.00 22.10 47.46
C LEU A 71 8.13 20.62 47.05
N CYS A 72 8.87 19.81 47.82
CA CYS A 72 8.97 18.36 47.57
C CYS A 72 7.61 17.66 47.71
N LEU A 73 6.82 17.99 48.76
CA LEU A 73 5.50 17.40 48.95
C LEU A 73 4.52 17.79 47.84
N VAL A 74 4.54 19.04 47.39
CA VAL A 74 3.72 19.50 46.26
C VAL A 74 4.13 18.79 44.97
N ALA A 75 5.42 18.62 44.71
CA ALA A 75 5.91 17.89 43.54
C ALA A 75 5.49 16.42 43.54
N VAL A 76 5.57 15.74 44.70
CA VAL A 76 5.11 14.34 44.86
C VAL A 76 3.60 14.24 44.64
N ALA A 77 2.80 15.12 45.24
CA ALA A 77 1.35 15.14 45.07
C ALA A 77 0.95 15.41 43.60
N ALA A 78 1.59 16.38 42.95
CA ALA A 78 1.34 16.67 41.54
C ALA A 78 1.69 15.49 40.63
N SER A 79 2.79 14.78 40.93
CA SER A 79 3.23 13.60 40.17
C SER A 79 2.27 12.43 40.34
N ALA A 80 1.76 12.20 41.56
CA ALA A 80 0.75 11.17 41.83
C ALA A 80 -0.58 11.47 41.13
N CYS A 81 -1.04 12.73 41.16
CA CYS A 81 -2.26 13.15 40.45
C CYS A 81 -2.11 13.01 38.93
N ALA A 82 -0.97 13.40 38.36
CA ALA A 82 -0.71 13.26 36.93
C ALA A 82 -0.66 11.78 36.51
N GLY A 83 0.02 10.92 37.30
CA GLY A 83 0.07 9.49 37.05
C GLY A 83 -1.30 8.82 37.16
N GLY A 84 -2.10 9.20 38.16
CA GLY A 84 -3.47 8.70 38.34
C GLY A 84 -4.41 9.12 37.19
N ALA A 85 -4.34 10.38 36.75
CA ALA A 85 -5.13 10.87 35.62
C ALA A 85 -4.73 10.18 34.30
N ALA A 86 -3.43 10.01 34.04
CA ALA A 86 -2.95 9.30 32.86
C ALA A 86 -3.37 7.82 32.86
N GLY A 87 -3.29 7.14 34.00
CA GLY A 87 -3.74 5.76 34.16
C GLY A 87 -5.25 5.59 33.99
N TYR A 88 -6.04 6.52 34.55
CA TYR A 88 -7.49 6.53 34.36
C TYR A 88 -7.89 6.75 32.91
N ILE A 89 -7.26 7.72 32.23
CA ILE A 89 -7.51 7.98 30.81
C ILE A 89 -7.14 6.74 29.98
N ALA A 90 -5.96 6.16 30.19
CA ALA A 90 -5.53 4.97 29.45
C ALA A 90 -6.49 3.78 29.63
N ALA A 91 -6.95 3.53 30.87
CA ALA A 91 -7.92 2.48 31.17
C ALA A 91 -9.29 2.78 30.55
N ALA A 92 -9.80 4.01 30.68
CA ALA A 92 -11.07 4.43 30.09
C ALA A 92 -11.04 4.43 28.56
N THR A 93 -9.88 4.59 27.94
CA THR A 93 -9.71 4.50 26.48
C THR A 93 -9.36 3.11 25.98
N ALA A 94 -8.99 2.16 26.85
CA ALA A 94 -8.65 0.80 26.45
C ALA A 94 -9.85 0.09 25.81
N ASP A 95 -11.05 0.31 26.36
CA ASP A 95 -12.32 -0.19 25.79
C ASP A 95 -12.76 0.58 24.53
N CYS A 96 -12.13 1.73 24.25
CA CYS A 96 -12.37 2.55 23.07
C CYS A 96 -11.38 2.25 21.93
N VAL A 97 -10.40 1.37 22.12
CA VAL A 97 -9.58 0.86 21.01
C VAL A 97 -10.46 -0.12 20.25
N PRO A 98 -10.89 0.19 19.02
CA PRO A 98 -11.66 -0.77 18.24
C PRO A 98 -10.81 -2.04 18.13
N HIS A 99 -11.36 -3.18 18.52
CA HIS A 99 -10.75 -4.46 18.16
C HIS A 99 -10.65 -4.47 16.64
N LEU A 100 -9.43 -4.35 16.13
CA LEU A 100 -9.19 -4.52 14.70
C LEU A 100 -9.73 -5.90 14.34
N PRO A 101 -10.66 -5.98 13.38
CA PRO A 101 -11.27 -7.25 13.06
C PRO A 101 -10.19 -8.24 12.60
N GLN A 102 -10.30 -9.47 13.10
CA GLN A 102 -9.25 -10.48 12.93
C GLN A 102 -9.21 -10.98 11.49
N ARG A 103 -8.18 -10.57 10.78
CA ARG A 103 -7.91 -11.03 9.42
C ARG A 103 -7.52 -12.52 9.41
N SER A 104 -8.26 -13.33 8.66
CA SER A 104 -8.00 -14.77 8.50
C SER A 104 -7.94 -15.15 7.02
N SER A 105 -6.99 -16.00 6.64
CA SER A 105 -6.90 -16.53 5.27
C SER A 105 -7.71 -17.82 5.14
N LEU A 106 -8.53 -17.92 4.09
CA LEU A 106 -9.22 -19.13 3.65
C LEU A 106 -8.35 -19.96 2.67
N GLY A 107 -7.11 -19.54 2.44
CA GLY A 107 -6.17 -20.19 1.52
C GLY A 107 -6.34 -19.75 0.07
N SER A 108 -5.54 -20.38 -0.80
CA SER A 108 -5.56 -20.19 -2.25
C SER A 108 -6.35 -21.29 -2.95
N CYS A 109 -6.74 -21.00 -4.20
CA CYS A 109 -7.57 -21.87 -5.01
C CYS A 109 -6.82 -22.44 -6.21
N GLY A 110 -7.23 -23.64 -6.61
CA GLY A 110 -6.83 -24.28 -7.84
C GLY A 110 -8.04 -24.90 -8.54
N HIS A 111 -7.82 -25.37 -9.77
CA HIS A 111 -8.83 -26.08 -10.54
C HIS A 111 -9.38 -27.31 -9.77
N ASN A 112 -10.69 -27.56 -9.84
CA ASN A 112 -11.41 -28.69 -9.21
C ASN A 112 -11.59 -28.66 -7.68
N SER A 113 -11.42 -27.52 -7.00
CA SER A 113 -11.83 -27.38 -5.60
C SER A 113 -13.28 -26.91 -5.50
N SER A 114 -14.10 -27.57 -4.68
CA SER A 114 -15.53 -27.26 -4.52
C SER A 114 -15.81 -25.88 -3.91
N SER A 115 -14.83 -25.25 -3.28
CA SER A 115 -14.94 -23.89 -2.74
C SER A 115 -14.45 -22.80 -3.69
N CYS A 116 -13.96 -23.17 -4.88
CA CYS A 116 -13.32 -22.26 -5.81
C CYS A 116 -14.20 -21.99 -7.03
N VAL A 117 -14.16 -20.75 -7.51
CA VAL A 117 -14.85 -20.29 -8.71
C VAL A 117 -13.81 -19.65 -9.62
N TYR A 118 -13.93 -19.87 -10.92
CA TYR A 118 -13.08 -19.22 -11.89
C TYR A 118 -13.57 -17.79 -12.14
N ASP A 119 -12.75 -16.81 -11.76
CA ASP A 119 -12.99 -15.41 -12.08
C ASP A 119 -12.26 -15.09 -13.38
N PHE A 120 -12.98 -15.19 -14.50
CA PHE A 120 -12.44 -14.97 -15.84
C PHE A 120 -11.74 -13.61 -15.99
N VAL A 121 -12.28 -12.56 -15.36
CA VAL A 121 -11.73 -11.22 -15.49
C VAL A 121 -10.41 -11.12 -14.73
N MET A 122 -10.30 -11.76 -13.56
CA MET A 122 -9.01 -11.93 -12.87
C MET A 122 -8.06 -12.91 -13.57
N GLY A 123 -8.59 -13.84 -14.37
CA GLY A 123 -7.82 -14.90 -15.02
C GLY A 123 -7.42 -16.04 -14.09
N SER A 124 -8.05 -16.17 -12.91
CA SER A 124 -7.63 -17.11 -11.86
C SER A 124 -8.80 -17.79 -11.15
N TRP A 125 -8.52 -18.94 -10.55
CA TRP A 125 -9.44 -19.62 -9.62
C TRP A 125 -9.32 -18.96 -8.25
N ILE A 126 -10.43 -18.47 -7.71
CA ILE A 126 -10.48 -17.79 -6.40
C ILE A 126 -11.53 -18.41 -5.48
N HIS A 127 -11.35 -18.23 -4.18
CA HIS A 127 -12.32 -18.74 -3.20
C HIS A 127 -13.66 -18.04 -3.38
N SER A 128 -14.76 -18.80 -3.35
CA SER A 128 -16.13 -18.29 -3.58
C SER A 128 -16.51 -17.10 -2.70
N ARG A 129 -16.02 -17.05 -1.46
CA ARG A 129 -16.18 -15.91 -0.54
C ARG A 129 -15.58 -14.60 -1.05
N CYS A 130 -14.56 -14.65 -1.90
CA CYS A 130 -13.91 -13.48 -2.50
C CYS A 130 -14.33 -13.23 -3.96
N PHE A 131 -15.23 -14.06 -4.51
CA PHE A 131 -15.78 -13.89 -5.85
C PHE A 131 -16.99 -12.95 -5.79
N ASP A 132 -16.96 -11.90 -6.61
CA ASP A 132 -18.08 -10.97 -6.78
C ASP A 132 -18.78 -11.31 -8.11
N GLU A 133 -19.78 -12.19 -8.04
CA GLU A 133 -20.47 -12.71 -9.22
C GLU A 133 -21.12 -11.60 -10.05
N GLU A 134 -21.78 -10.64 -9.40
CA GLU A 134 -22.45 -9.52 -10.07
C GLU A 134 -21.42 -8.67 -10.84
N LEU A 135 -20.29 -8.37 -10.20
CA LEU A 135 -19.22 -7.61 -10.84
C LEU A 135 -18.58 -8.40 -11.98
N ASN A 136 -18.33 -9.70 -11.79
CA ASN A 136 -17.76 -10.54 -12.83
C ASN A 136 -18.69 -10.60 -14.06
N VAL A 137 -19.98 -10.86 -13.87
CA VAL A 137 -20.98 -10.86 -14.95
C VAL A 137 -20.98 -9.52 -15.70
N LYS A 138 -20.97 -8.39 -14.98
CA LYS A 138 -20.90 -7.06 -15.59
C LYS A 138 -19.71 -6.93 -16.54
N TYR A 139 -18.52 -7.36 -16.13
CA TYR A 139 -17.30 -7.20 -16.91
C TYR A 139 -17.15 -8.25 -18.01
N VAL A 140 -17.69 -9.45 -17.82
CA VAL A 140 -17.84 -10.44 -18.91
C VAL A 140 -18.71 -9.88 -20.04
N GLU A 141 -19.82 -9.22 -19.70
CA GLU A 141 -20.67 -8.57 -20.71
C GLU A 141 -19.95 -7.40 -21.42
N GLN A 142 -19.09 -6.66 -20.71
CA GLN A 142 -18.24 -5.66 -21.36
C GLN A 142 -17.25 -6.29 -22.34
N ALA A 143 -16.65 -7.44 -21.98
CA ALA A 143 -15.77 -8.17 -22.88
C ALA A 143 -16.50 -8.63 -24.15
N ARG A 144 -17.78 -9.02 -24.04
CA ARG A 144 -18.66 -9.31 -25.18
C ARG A 144 -18.91 -8.06 -26.03
N GLN A 145 -19.25 -6.93 -25.41
CA GLN A 145 -19.50 -5.67 -26.13
C GLN A 145 -18.27 -5.14 -26.88
N LEU A 146 -17.08 -5.38 -26.34
CA LEU A 146 -15.81 -5.04 -26.97
C LEU A 146 -15.41 -6.02 -28.09
N ASN A 147 -16.16 -7.10 -28.31
CA ASN A 147 -15.87 -8.16 -29.28
C ASN A 147 -14.42 -8.68 -29.15
N LEU A 148 -13.96 -8.92 -27.91
CA LEU A 148 -12.61 -9.44 -27.69
C LEU A 148 -12.49 -10.88 -28.21
N THR A 149 -11.44 -11.12 -29.00
CA THR A 149 -11.06 -12.45 -29.48
C THR A 149 -9.99 -13.05 -28.58
N TYR A 150 -10.10 -14.34 -28.29
CA TYR A 150 -9.14 -15.06 -27.45
C TYR A 150 -8.45 -16.13 -28.27
N TYR A 151 -7.20 -16.43 -27.93
CA TYR A 151 -6.38 -17.41 -28.61
C TYR A 151 -5.67 -18.32 -27.61
N ALA A 152 -5.52 -19.60 -27.94
CA ALA A 152 -4.78 -20.56 -27.12
C ALA A 152 -3.25 -20.35 -27.21
N ASN A 153 -2.79 -19.55 -28.18
CA ASN A 153 -1.38 -19.41 -28.52
C ASN A 153 -1.01 -17.96 -28.88
N PRO A 154 0.24 -17.55 -28.63
CA PRO A 154 0.69 -16.16 -28.80
C PRO A 154 0.68 -15.66 -30.24
N ASP A 155 0.80 -16.55 -31.22
CA ASP A 155 0.74 -16.24 -32.66
C ASP A 155 -0.70 -16.03 -33.18
N GLY A 156 -1.73 -16.23 -32.36
CA GLY A 156 -3.11 -15.89 -32.71
C GLY A 156 -3.75 -16.82 -33.74
N THR A 157 -3.28 -18.07 -33.83
CA THR A 157 -3.72 -19.04 -34.85
C THR A 157 -4.82 -19.99 -34.40
N THR A 158 -4.96 -20.25 -33.09
CA THR A 158 -6.03 -21.09 -32.53
C THR A 158 -6.98 -20.24 -31.71
N GLU A 159 -8.09 -19.82 -32.33
CA GLU A 159 -9.13 -19.05 -31.64
C GLU A 159 -9.87 -19.88 -30.59
N VAL A 160 -10.19 -19.25 -29.48
CA VAL A 160 -10.96 -19.79 -28.35
C VAL A 160 -12.20 -18.92 -28.19
N SER A 161 -13.38 -19.53 -28.28
CA SER A 161 -14.64 -18.80 -28.02
C SER A 161 -14.67 -18.33 -26.57
N LEU A 162 -15.28 -17.17 -26.30
CA LEU A 162 -15.43 -16.65 -24.94
C LEU A 162 -16.09 -17.67 -23.99
N ASP A 163 -17.10 -18.43 -24.43
CA ASP A 163 -17.76 -19.42 -23.57
C ASP A 163 -16.83 -20.59 -23.16
N VAL A 164 -15.76 -20.85 -23.91
CA VAL A 164 -14.69 -21.79 -23.53
C VAL A 164 -13.73 -21.10 -22.57
N ALA A 165 -13.35 -19.85 -22.85
CA ALA A 165 -12.48 -19.06 -21.99
C ALA A 165 -13.05 -18.87 -20.57
N LEU A 166 -14.37 -18.68 -20.47
CA LEU A 166 -15.11 -18.52 -19.22
C LEU A 166 -15.09 -19.77 -18.32
N ARG A 167 -14.77 -20.95 -18.85
CA ARG A 167 -14.70 -22.18 -18.04
C ARG A 167 -13.43 -22.29 -17.20
N GLY A 168 -12.38 -21.53 -17.53
CA GLY A 168 -11.09 -21.62 -16.83
C GLY A 168 -10.33 -22.92 -17.07
N GLU A 169 -10.74 -23.71 -18.07
CA GLU A 169 -10.10 -24.97 -18.49
C GLU A 169 -8.91 -24.71 -19.43
N HIS A 170 -8.06 -23.74 -19.08
CA HIS A 170 -6.89 -23.31 -19.85
C HIS A 170 -5.79 -22.82 -18.91
N SER A 171 -4.53 -22.91 -19.35
CA SER A 171 -3.38 -22.41 -18.58
C SER A 171 -3.13 -20.92 -18.79
N GLU A 172 -3.25 -20.49 -20.05
CA GLU A 172 -3.20 -19.09 -20.45
C GLU A 172 -4.03 -18.91 -21.73
N LEU A 173 -4.57 -17.73 -21.91
CA LEU A 173 -5.14 -17.26 -23.18
C LEU A 173 -4.46 -15.97 -23.60
N TRP A 174 -4.46 -15.71 -24.89
CA TRP A 174 -3.91 -14.51 -25.50
C TRP A 174 -5.03 -13.69 -26.12
N THR A 175 -5.01 -12.38 -25.94
CA THR A 175 -6.03 -11.46 -26.45
C THR A 175 -5.46 -10.05 -26.59
N SER A 176 -6.29 -9.08 -26.97
CA SER A 176 -5.86 -7.69 -27.12
C SER A 176 -5.77 -6.94 -25.80
N GLY A 177 -5.10 -5.78 -25.84
CA GLY A 177 -5.00 -4.84 -24.72
C GLY A 177 -6.34 -4.45 -24.10
N GLY A 178 -7.43 -4.56 -24.86
CA GLY A 178 -8.78 -4.32 -24.34
C GLY A 178 -9.10 -5.16 -23.10
N GLN A 179 -8.64 -6.41 -23.05
CA GLN A 179 -8.81 -7.25 -21.86
C GLN A 179 -8.01 -6.75 -20.67
N HIS A 180 -6.81 -6.20 -20.87
CA HIS A 180 -5.98 -5.70 -19.77
C HIS A 180 -6.61 -4.47 -19.13
N HIS A 181 -7.11 -3.54 -19.93
CA HIS A 181 -7.84 -2.38 -19.43
C HIS A 181 -9.14 -2.78 -18.70
N LEU A 182 -9.87 -3.75 -19.24
CA LEU A 182 -11.07 -4.31 -18.62
C LEU A 182 -10.74 -4.95 -17.26
N HIS A 183 -9.68 -5.75 -17.18
CA HIS A 183 -9.15 -6.33 -15.96
C HIS A 183 -8.77 -5.26 -14.93
N CYS A 184 -8.01 -4.23 -15.33
CA CYS A 184 -7.60 -3.16 -14.42
C CYS A 184 -8.79 -2.34 -13.90
N ALA A 185 -9.81 -2.09 -14.74
CA ALA A 185 -11.04 -1.43 -14.30
C ALA A 185 -11.85 -2.30 -13.33
N TYR A 186 -11.93 -3.61 -13.58
CA TYR A 186 -12.56 -4.58 -12.67
C TYR A 186 -11.92 -4.57 -11.29
N PHE A 187 -10.59 -4.58 -11.21
CA PHE A 187 -9.85 -4.53 -9.94
C PHE A 187 -10.19 -3.29 -9.12
N TRP A 188 -10.28 -2.12 -9.76
CA TRP A 188 -10.66 -0.89 -9.06
C TRP A 188 -12.10 -0.88 -8.59
N GLU A 189 -13.03 -1.34 -9.42
CA GLU A 189 -14.42 -1.39 -9.01
C GLU A 189 -14.62 -2.42 -7.87
N LYS A 190 -13.89 -3.55 -7.91
CA LYS A 190 -13.86 -4.51 -6.81
C LYS A 190 -13.36 -3.86 -5.52
N GLN A 191 -12.23 -3.16 -5.55
CA GLN A 191 -11.72 -2.42 -4.39
C GLN A 191 -12.75 -1.41 -3.87
N LEU A 192 -13.38 -0.63 -4.76
CA LEU A 192 -14.39 0.36 -4.40
C LEU A 192 -15.63 -0.27 -3.76
N LYS A 193 -16.16 -1.37 -4.32
CA LYS A 193 -17.31 -2.09 -3.76
C LYS A 193 -17.00 -2.55 -2.34
N VAL A 194 -15.85 -3.16 -2.15
CA VAL A 194 -15.51 -3.73 -0.84
C VAL A 194 -15.22 -2.61 0.19
N TRP A 195 -14.61 -1.48 -0.18
CA TRP A 195 -14.48 -0.31 0.71
C TRP A 195 -15.82 0.32 1.06
N LYS A 196 -16.72 0.50 0.07
CA LYS A 196 -18.01 1.16 0.28
C LYS A 196 -18.97 0.32 1.11
N HIS A 197 -18.92 -1.00 0.96
CA HIS A 197 -19.84 -1.93 1.60
C HIS A 197 -19.25 -2.65 2.81
N GLY A 198 -18.04 -2.24 3.25
CA GLY A 198 -17.36 -2.83 4.42
C GLY A 198 -17.10 -4.33 4.25
N GLY A 199 -16.76 -4.75 3.02
CA GLY A 199 -16.81 -6.15 2.66
C GLY A 199 -15.88 -7.01 3.51
N SER A 200 -16.42 -8.16 3.91
CA SER A 200 -15.82 -9.10 4.86
C SER A 200 -14.84 -10.07 4.22
N ALA A 201 -14.52 -9.91 2.93
CA ALA A 201 -13.68 -10.82 2.16
C ALA A 201 -12.94 -10.06 1.04
N TRP A 202 -11.65 -10.33 0.90
CA TRP A 202 -10.73 -9.67 -0.02
C TRP A 202 -9.78 -10.70 -0.59
N ASP A 203 -9.52 -10.69 -1.90
CA ASP A 203 -8.39 -11.44 -2.41
C ASP A 203 -7.08 -10.64 -2.29
N THR A 204 -5.96 -11.34 -2.11
CA THR A 204 -4.64 -10.71 -1.91
C THR A 204 -4.16 -9.92 -3.12
N ASP A 205 -4.63 -10.27 -4.32
CA ASP A 205 -4.18 -9.63 -5.55
C ASP A 205 -4.86 -8.26 -5.73
N THR A 206 -6.15 -8.17 -5.45
CA THR A 206 -6.93 -6.92 -5.40
C THR A 206 -6.44 -5.97 -4.31
N LEU A 207 -5.86 -6.51 -3.22
CA LEU A 207 -5.24 -5.73 -2.14
C LEU A 207 -3.77 -5.36 -2.40
N SER A 208 -3.16 -5.87 -3.48
CA SER A 208 -1.75 -5.62 -3.77
C SER A 208 -1.53 -4.17 -4.19
N GLU A 209 -0.66 -3.47 -3.46
CA GLU A 209 -0.25 -2.11 -3.82
C GLU A 209 0.47 -2.10 -5.18
N GLU A 210 1.38 -3.05 -5.40
CA GLU A 210 2.12 -3.21 -6.66
C GLU A 210 1.15 -3.37 -7.83
N HIS A 211 0.14 -4.25 -7.68
CA HIS A 211 -0.82 -4.51 -8.74
C HIS A 211 -1.78 -3.31 -8.94
N THR A 212 -2.17 -2.63 -7.85
CA THR A 212 -2.99 -1.42 -7.93
C THR A 212 -2.26 -0.30 -8.67
N LEU A 213 -0.97 -0.09 -8.38
CA LEU A 213 -0.15 0.90 -9.09
C LEU A 213 0.04 0.53 -10.56
N HIS A 214 0.24 -0.75 -10.87
CA HIS A 214 0.24 -1.25 -12.26
C HIS A 214 -1.05 -0.88 -13.00
N CYS A 215 -2.20 -1.14 -12.38
CA CYS A 215 -3.51 -0.79 -12.95
C CYS A 215 -3.65 0.71 -13.20
N ILE A 216 -3.14 1.56 -12.29
CA ILE A 216 -3.15 3.03 -12.42
C ILE A 216 -2.34 3.48 -13.63
N LEU A 217 -1.11 2.97 -13.75
CA LEU A 217 -0.23 3.39 -14.82
C LEU A 217 -0.74 2.92 -16.18
N LEU A 218 -1.23 1.68 -16.28
CA LEU A 218 -1.78 1.13 -17.51
C LEU A 218 -3.01 1.93 -17.99
N ASN A 219 -4.01 2.12 -17.12
CA ASN A 219 -5.24 2.81 -17.49
C ASN A 219 -5.06 4.32 -17.72
N SER A 220 -4.02 4.95 -17.16
CA SER A 220 -3.72 6.37 -17.40
C SER A 220 -2.96 6.63 -18.70
N HIS A 221 -2.35 5.60 -19.30
CA HIS A 221 -1.53 5.72 -20.51
C HIS A 221 -1.86 4.64 -21.55
N PRO A 222 -3.10 4.57 -22.07
CA PRO A 222 -3.46 3.59 -23.08
C PRO A 222 -2.64 3.79 -24.35
N SER A 223 -2.04 2.71 -24.88
CA SER A 223 -1.27 2.77 -26.13
C SER A 223 -2.03 2.12 -27.30
N PRO A 224 -2.06 2.74 -28.50
CA PRO A 224 -2.71 2.13 -29.66
C PRO A 224 -2.11 0.77 -30.03
N ARG A 225 -0.81 0.57 -29.81
CA ARG A 225 -0.13 -0.71 -30.06
C ARG A 225 -0.70 -1.83 -29.21
N GLU A 226 -0.99 -1.55 -27.94
CA GLU A 226 -1.54 -2.51 -27.02
C GLU A 226 -3.00 -2.82 -27.36
N LEU A 227 -3.80 -1.79 -27.64
CA LEU A 227 -5.22 -1.95 -27.95
C LEU A 227 -5.48 -2.69 -29.28
N LEU A 228 -4.63 -2.48 -30.29
CA LEU A 228 -4.84 -3.02 -31.64
C LEU A 228 -4.15 -4.37 -31.87
N ASN A 229 -3.19 -4.77 -31.03
CA ASN A 229 -2.55 -6.07 -31.15
C ASN A 229 -3.46 -7.15 -30.55
N ALA A 230 -3.85 -8.15 -31.34
CA ALA A 230 -4.80 -9.19 -30.95
C ALA A 230 -4.27 -10.20 -29.92
N THR A 231 -2.96 -10.24 -29.65
CA THR A 231 -2.34 -11.25 -28.76
C THR A 231 -1.32 -10.67 -27.77
N ILE A 232 -1.40 -9.38 -27.46
CA ILE A 232 -0.42 -8.75 -26.55
C ILE A 232 -0.69 -9.04 -25.07
N THR A 233 -1.93 -9.31 -24.71
CA THR A 233 -2.37 -9.51 -23.32
C THR A 233 -2.57 -10.98 -23.06
N LYS A 234 -2.15 -11.43 -21.88
CA LYS A 234 -2.43 -12.77 -21.38
C LYS A 234 -3.55 -12.76 -20.35
N VAL A 235 -4.44 -13.74 -20.39
CA VAL A 235 -5.36 -14.10 -19.31
C VAL A 235 -4.82 -15.36 -18.66
N TYR A 236 -4.29 -15.25 -17.44
CA TYR A 236 -3.62 -16.34 -16.73
C TYR A 236 -3.63 -16.08 -15.22
N ALA A 237 -3.43 -17.13 -14.44
CA ALA A 237 -3.28 -17.00 -13.00
C ALA A 237 -1.90 -16.39 -12.66
N PRO A 238 -1.82 -15.46 -11.69
CA PRO A 238 -0.55 -14.86 -11.31
C PRO A 238 0.40 -15.89 -10.66
N ASP A 239 1.72 -15.63 -10.75
CA ASP A 239 2.75 -16.50 -10.17
C ASP A 239 2.61 -16.63 -8.64
N LYS A 240 2.17 -15.56 -7.97
CA LYS A 240 1.88 -15.56 -6.54
C LYS A 240 0.45 -16.07 -6.34
N PRO A 241 0.23 -17.13 -5.53
CA PRO A 241 -1.11 -17.62 -5.26
C PRO A 241 -2.00 -16.53 -4.68
N ILE A 242 -3.22 -16.43 -5.22
CA ILE A 242 -4.23 -15.51 -4.71
C ILE A 242 -4.91 -16.15 -3.50
N GLU A 243 -4.75 -15.55 -2.32
CA GLU A 243 -5.45 -15.99 -1.11
C GLU A 243 -6.72 -15.18 -0.87
N CYS A 244 -7.73 -15.82 -0.29
CA CYS A 244 -8.95 -15.13 0.15
C CYS A 244 -8.87 -14.79 1.64
N ILE A 245 -8.95 -13.50 1.94
CA ILE A 245 -8.76 -12.91 3.26
C ILE A 245 -10.11 -12.43 3.78
N VAL A 246 -10.57 -12.99 4.89
CA VAL A 246 -11.80 -12.56 5.57
C VAL A 246 -11.50 -11.75 6.82
N ILE A 247 -12.41 -10.82 7.13
CA ILE A 247 -12.30 -9.84 8.22
C ILE A 247 -13.57 -9.91 9.08
#